data_AF-A0A8H3SLM8-F1
#
_entry.id   AF-A0A8H3SLM8-F1
#
_cell.length_a   1.000
_cell.length_b   1.000
_cell.length_c   1.000
_cell.angle_alpha   90.00
_cell.angle_beta   90.00
_cell.angle_gamma   90.00
#
_symmetry.space_group_name_H-M   'P 1'
#
loop_
_entity.id
_entity.type
_entity.pdbx_description
1 polymer ?
#
loop_
_entity_poly.entity_id
_entity_poly.type
_entity_poly.pdbx_seq_one_letter_code
_entity_poly.pdbx_strand_id
1 'polypeptide(L)'
;MSRGIPAAPSTEVGLPYNKNMADVADWCYVPTKVLLDAFANVLHDNHQPVFKKGYFGTYNPKANRERVSVGQKFNEDKIILLSILPEFCMFDTFKFRTLNSDAITQGLVEFSKNKKVTLWLCFASQIFLDIHHIMRYSTLGAFGDLRMSGLRIQKVIDVYLKLSKTHPQPKFWAKEGDEEIQGISSTVDSWIIQDAFLNLRVLSGLDKTGSPPEKHALLSQHSLLCGLILFHLNIRMQRVGQQLVTQWYDVQQLAFLHNLVINYAMHKDVRWPDMDAFIKIHGESHIFIGISSAANFARDSRSKPFHKPDGKNPRLLKPTTAVANLFSPKYVEGLAEDAGIVNIDRILDELSQKSKLESSSCKELNRANAELSITQKWSNTRNIDTLHLLAFLKTKLYEEEPVILYNYFGMHKRSIELLRLIGEKEHDKFDQYFTAGYMPDESFISNIVLLIHHVAQGSAQNARSMGLGSGDVELVSRIVMSSGDVMREYLKKNGDVACKELRVFCKNKKPIQDEVADDAGESDGLVTSWLHLEDVLGPKGVASLMTGIPMA
;
A
#
# COMPACT_ATOMS: atom_id res chain seq x y z
N MET A 1 -36.07 -29.82 3.04
CA MET A 1 -36.46 -30.09 1.63
C MET A 1 -37.94 -30.41 1.58
N SER A 2 -38.76 -29.44 1.16
CA SER A 2 -40.21 -29.55 1.12
C SER A 2 -40.64 -30.32 -0.13
N ARG A 3 -40.93 -31.62 0.01
CA ARG A 3 -41.46 -32.44 -1.10
C ARG A 3 -42.87 -31.92 -1.48
N GLY A 4 -43.09 -31.60 -2.76
CA GLY A 4 -44.41 -31.27 -3.31
C GLY A 4 -44.62 -29.84 -3.82
N ILE A 5 -43.61 -28.96 -3.77
CA ILE A 5 -43.72 -27.60 -4.35
C ILE A 5 -43.48 -27.67 -5.87
N PRO A 6 -44.36 -27.12 -6.72
CA PRO A 6 -44.16 -27.12 -8.18
C PRO A 6 -42.93 -26.30 -8.56
N ALA A 7 -42.09 -26.81 -9.45
CA ALA A 7 -40.89 -26.11 -9.93
C ALA A 7 -41.17 -24.98 -10.94
N ALA A 8 -42.44 -24.68 -11.23
CA ALA A 8 -42.83 -23.67 -12.21
C ALA A 8 -42.35 -22.26 -11.79
N PRO A 9 -41.85 -21.44 -12.72
CA PRO A 9 -41.36 -20.09 -12.43
C PRO A 9 -42.49 -19.15 -11.99
N SER A 10 -42.22 -18.32 -10.99
CA SER A 10 -43.13 -17.25 -10.53
C SER A 10 -42.96 -16.01 -11.41
N THR A 11 -43.41 -16.10 -12.66
CA THR A 11 -43.27 -15.03 -13.67
C THR A 11 -44.04 -13.76 -13.29
N GLU A 12 -45.11 -13.88 -12.51
CA GLU A 12 -45.87 -12.74 -11.97
C GLU A 12 -45.04 -11.79 -11.09
N VAL A 13 -43.96 -12.29 -10.49
CA VAL A 13 -43.02 -11.50 -9.68
C VAL A 13 -41.66 -11.34 -10.36
N GLY A 14 -41.56 -11.72 -11.65
CA GLY A 14 -40.34 -11.63 -12.44
C GLY A 14 -39.25 -12.64 -12.08
N LEU A 15 -39.59 -13.74 -11.38
CA LEU A 15 -38.63 -14.75 -10.96
C LEU A 15 -38.53 -15.89 -11.97
N PRO A 16 -37.30 -16.37 -12.28
CA PRO A 16 -37.10 -17.52 -13.17
C PRO A 16 -37.32 -18.87 -12.49
N TYR A 17 -37.71 -18.87 -11.22
CA TYR A 17 -38.00 -20.05 -10.39
C TYR A 17 -39.21 -19.77 -9.48
N ASN A 18 -39.75 -20.82 -8.85
CA ASN A 18 -40.86 -20.67 -7.92
C ASN A 18 -40.42 -19.87 -6.69
N LYS A 19 -41.17 -18.81 -6.33
CA LYS A 19 -40.90 -17.99 -5.13
C LYS A 19 -40.77 -18.81 -3.84
N ASN A 20 -41.50 -19.92 -3.72
CA ASN A 20 -41.49 -20.80 -2.55
C ASN A 20 -40.25 -21.73 -2.50
N MET A 21 -39.41 -21.71 -3.53
CA MET A 21 -38.14 -22.45 -3.62
C MET A 21 -36.93 -21.51 -3.65
N ALA A 22 -37.09 -20.25 -3.25
CA ALA A 22 -36.04 -19.24 -3.32
C ALA A 22 -34.77 -19.65 -2.54
N ASP A 23 -34.94 -20.26 -1.37
CA ASP A 23 -33.85 -20.81 -0.56
C ASP A 23 -33.02 -21.87 -1.31
N VAL A 24 -33.69 -22.80 -1.99
CA VAL A 24 -33.05 -23.84 -2.79
C VAL A 24 -32.43 -23.25 -4.06
N ALA A 25 -33.11 -22.28 -4.69
CA ALA A 25 -32.62 -21.61 -5.89
C ALA A 25 -31.33 -20.83 -5.61
N ASP A 26 -31.28 -20.09 -4.49
CA ASP A 26 -30.12 -19.35 -4.04
C ASP A 26 -28.96 -20.30 -3.70
N TRP A 27 -29.23 -21.39 -2.97
CA TRP A 27 -28.23 -22.42 -2.65
C TRP A 27 -27.61 -23.07 -3.89
N CYS A 28 -28.40 -23.24 -4.95
CA CYS A 28 -27.97 -23.85 -6.20
C CYS A 28 -27.49 -22.82 -7.25
N TYR A 29 -27.36 -21.54 -6.89
CA TYR A 29 -26.95 -20.45 -7.78
C TYR A 29 -27.81 -20.34 -9.06
N VAL A 30 -29.09 -20.71 -8.98
CA VAL A 30 -30.03 -20.59 -10.09
C VAL A 30 -30.20 -19.15 -10.57
N PRO A 31 -30.31 -18.12 -9.69
CA PRO A 31 -30.44 -16.74 -10.13
C PRO A 31 -29.29 -16.29 -11.04
N THR A 32 -28.04 -16.49 -10.62
CA THR A 32 -26.86 -16.08 -11.38
C THR A 32 -26.69 -16.88 -12.65
N LYS A 33 -26.96 -18.19 -12.61
CA LYS A 33 -26.98 -19.04 -13.81
C LYS A 33 -27.90 -18.48 -14.89
N VAL A 34 -29.15 -18.17 -14.54
CA VAL A 34 -30.15 -17.67 -15.49
C VAL A 34 -29.72 -16.33 -16.09
N LEU A 35 -29.13 -15.44 -15.29
CA LEU A 35 -28.62 -14.16 -15.78
C LEU A 35 -27.44 -14.32 -16.74
N LEU A 36 -26.51 -15.23 -16.43
CA LEU A 36 -25.37 -15.54 -17.29
C LEU A 36 -25.83 -16.22 -18.59
N ASP A 37 -26.72 -17.21 -18.52
CA ASP A 37 -27.29 -17.88 -19.69
C ASP A 37 -28.03 -16.87 -20.59
N ALA A 38 -28.78 -15.94 -19.99
CA ALA A 38 -29.45 -14.88 -20.73
C ALA A 38 -28.46 -13.95 -21.45
N PHE A 39 -27.33 -13.60 -20.82
CA PHE A 39 -26.30 -12.79 -21.45
C PHE A 39 -25.54 -13.56 -22.53
N ALA A 40 -25.29 -14.86 -22.35
CA ALA A 40 -24.63 -15.71 -23.33
C ALA A 40 -25.36 -15.70 -24.68
N ASN A 41 -26.71 -15.62 -24.65
CA ASN A 41 -27.53 -15.52 -25.86
C ASN A 41 -27.36 -14.20 -26.63
N VAL A 42 -26.83 -13.16 -25.99
CA VAL A 42 -26.55 -11.84 -26.60
C VAL A 42 -25.12 -11.78 -27.17
N LEU A 43 -24.25 -12.70 -26.79
CA LEU A 43 -22.86 -12.73 -27.25
C LEU A 43 -22.77 -13.27 -28.68
N HIS A 44 -22.50 -12.39 -29.63
CA HIS A 44 -22.23 -12.71 -31.02
C HIS A 44 -20.78 -12.41 -31.38
N ASP A 45 -20.22 -13.21 -32.29
CA ASP A 45 -18.83 -13.06 -32.70
C ASP A 45 -18.65 -11.73 -33.42
N ASN A 46 -17.55 -11.02 -33.14
CA ASN A 46 -17.24 -9.68 -33.65
C ASN A 46 -18.25 -8.58 -33.30
N HIS A 47 -19.15 -8.80 -32.33
CA HIS A 47 -20.10 -7.79 -31.87
C HIS A 47 -19.86 -7.47 -30.39
N GLN A 48 -19.71 -6.18 -30.08
CA GLN A 48 -19.60 -5.73 -28.70
C GLN A 48 -21.00 -5.46 -28.13
N PRO A 49 -21.43 -6.16 -27.06
CA PRO A 49 -22.71 -5.89 -26.44
C PRO A 49 -22.68 -4.50 -25.79
N VAL A 50 -23.82 -3.80 -25.83
CA VAL A 50 -23.99 -2.50 -25.20
C VAL A 50 -25.18 -2.55 -24.25
N PHE A 51 -24.95 -2.14 -23.00
CA PHE A 51 -26.02 -2.02 -22.02
C PHE A 51 -26.68 -0.63 -22.09
N LYS A 52 -28.00 -0.60 -22.30
CA LYS A 52 -28.77 0.64 -22.24
C LYS A 52 -29.13 0.96 -20.80
N LYS A 53 -28.65 2.09 -20.28
CA LYS A 53 -28.92 2.51 -18.90
C LYS A 53 -30.42 2.66 -18.66
N GLY A 54 -30.91 2.16 -17.53
CA GLY A 54 -32.32 2.18 -17.16
C GLY A 54 -33.19 1.11 -17.83
N TYR A 55 -32.65 0.29 -18.74
CA TYR A 55 -33.43 -0.73 -19.46
C TYR A 55 -34.12 -1.74 -18.54
N PHE A 56 -33.47 -2.16 -17.45
CA PHE A 56 -34.04 -3.04 -16.43
C PHE A 56 -34.48 -2.29 -15.15
N GLY A 57 -34.53 -0.95 -15.20
CA GLY A 57 -34.81 -0.08 -14.06
C GLY A 57 -33.56 0.58 -13.47
N THR A 58 -33.73 1.19 -12.29
CA THR A 58 -32.67 1.92 -11.58
C THR A 58 -32.38 1.27 -10.24
N TYR A 59 -31.10 0.93 -10.01
CA TYR A 59 -30.64 0.42 -8.73
C TYR A 59 -30.57 1.56 -7.69
N ASN A 60 -31.15 1.36 -6.51
CA ASN A 60 -31.08 2.29 -5.40
C ASN A 60 -30.16 1.75 -4.29
N PRO A 61 -28.91 2.23 -4.17
CA PRO A 61 -27.96 1.71 -3.17
C PRO A 61 -28.35 2.03 -1.72
N LYS A 62 -29.27 2.98 -1.49
CA LYS A 62 -29.73 3.37 -0.15
C LYS A 62 -30.92 2.53 0.35
N ALA A 63 -31.53 1.71 -0.50
CA ALA A 63 -32.63 0.85 -0.09
C ALA A 63 -32.15 -0.22 0.92
N ASN A 64 -33.01 -0.66 1.83
CA ASN A 64 -32.68 -1.76 2.73
C ASN A 64 -33.05 -3.10 2.08
N ARG A 65 -32.04 -3.89 1.65
CA ARG A 65 -32.24 -5.19 0.97
C ARG A 65 -33.10 -6.17 1.75
N GLU A 66 -32.96 -6.20 3.07
CA GLU A 66 -33.65 -7.18 3.92
C GLU A 66 -35.17 -7.02 3.86
N ARG A 67 -35.64 -5.79 3.60
CA ARG A 67 -37.05 -5.44 3.52
C ARG A 67 -37.64 -5.58 2.11
N VAL A 68 -36.81 -5.90 1.13
CA VAL A 68 -37.19 -5.98 -0.29
C VAL A 68 -37.69 -7.39 -0.61
N SER A 69 -38.72 -7.50 -1.46
CA SER A 69 -39.28 -8.80 -1.86
C SER A 69 -38.27 -9.61 -2.70
N VAL A 70 -38.44 -10.93 -2.75
CA VAL A 70 -37.54 -11.84 -3.51
C VAL A 70 -37.43 -11.44 -5.00
N GLY A 71 -38.57 -11.11 -5.64
CA GLY A 71 -38.57 -10.67 -7.05
C GLY A 71 -37.81 -9.36 -7.26
N GLN A 72 -37.95 -8.40 -6.33
CA GLN A 72 -37.20 -7.15 -6.39
C GLN A 72 -35.70 -7.36 -6.13
N LYS A 73 -35.31 -8.27 -5.20
CA LYS A 73 -33.90 -8.64 -4.99
C LYS A 73 -33.28 -9.20 -6.27
N PHE A 74 -33.98 -10.12 -6.93
CA PHE A 74 -33.54 -10.66 -8.22
C PHE A 74 -33.42 -9.56 -9.30
N ASN A 75 -34.34 -8.60 -9.33
CA ASN A 75 -34.24 -7.49 -10.27
C ASN A 75 -33.07 -6.55 -9.96
N GLU A 76 -32.73 -6.30 -8.69
CA GLU A 76 -31.49 -5.59 -8.33
C GLU A 76 -30.26 -6.34 -8.87
N ASP A 77 -30.20 -7.65 -8.65
CA ASP A 77 -29.08 -8.50 -9.09
C ASP A 77 -28.94 -8.49 -10.62
N LYS A 78 -30.08 -8.56 -11.32
CA LYS A 78 -30.17 -8.42 -12.78
C LYS A 78 -29.60 -7.09 -13.27
N ILE A 79 -29.95 -5.98 -12.62
CA ILE A 79 -29.44 -4.65 -13.01
C ILE A 79 -27.93 -4.62 -12.84
N ILE A 80 -27.41 -5.02 -11.68
CA ILE A 80 -25.99 -4.93 -11.32
C ILE A 80 -25.13 -5.83 -12.22
N LEU A 81 -25.52 -7.09 -12.40
CA LEU A 81 -24.69 -8.04 -13.16
C LEU A 81 -24.73 -7.71 -14.65
N LEU A 82 -25.91 -7.48 -15.23
CA LEU A 82 -26.03 -7.24 -16.67
C LEU A 82 -25.48 -5.88 -17.09
N SER A 83 -25.37 -4.90 -16.18
CA SER A 83 -24.76 -3.59 -16.50
C SER A 83 -23.25 -3.66 -16.66
N ILE A 84 -22.57 -4.51 -15.91
CA ILE A 84 -21.09 -4.60 -15.94
C ILE A 84 -20.57 -5.64 -16.95
N LEU A 85 -21.35 -6.67 -17.28
CA LEU A 85 -20.92 -7.74 -18.20
C LEU A 85 -20.31 -7.25 -19.54
N PRO A 86 -20.85 -6.20 -20.20
CA PRO A 86 -20.23 -5.65 -21.41
C PRO A 86 -18.79 -5.14 -21.22
N GLU A 87 -18.44 -4.65 -20.02
CA GLU A 87 -17.08 -4.16 -19.74
C GLU A 87 -16.06 -5.31 -19.83
N PHE A 88 -16.44 -6.53 -19.43
CA PHE A 88 -15.56 -7.70 -19.52
C PHE A 88 -15.31 -8.14 -20.97
N CYS A 89 -16.31 -7.99 -21.85
CA CYS A 89 -16.13 -8.28 -23.28
C CYS A 89 -15.08 -7.35 -23.92
N MET A 90 -14.92 -6.12 -23.43
CA MET A 90 -13.95 -5.17 -24.00
C MET A 90 -12.50 -5.64 -23.82
N PHE A 91 -12.19 -6.42 -22.78
CA PHE A 91 -10.84 -6.97 -22.59
C PHE A 91 -10.43 -7.86 -23.76
N ASP A 92 -11.34 -8.69 -24.27
CA ASP A 92 -11.05 -9.55 -25.40
C ASP A 92 -11.09 -8.80 -26.74
N THR A 93 -12.11 -7.95 -26.94
CA THR A 93 -12.30 -7.18 -28.17
C THR A 93 -11.10 -6.28 -28.47
N PHE A 94 -10.57 -5.59 -27.47
CA PHE A 94 -9.45 -4.65 -27.63
C PHE A 94 -8.09 -5.23 -27.21
N LYS A 95 -8.04 -6.53 -26.87
CA LYS A 95 -6.85 -7.21 -26.35
C LYS A 95 -6.19 -6.41 -25.21
N PHE A 96 -7.04 -5.85 -24.35
CA PHE A 96 -6.59 -4.99 -23.26
C PHE A 96 -5.83 -5.84 -22.25
N ARG A 97 -4.54 -5.52 -22.03
CA ARG A 97 -3.72 -6.25 -21.07
C ARG A 97 -4.20 -5.94 -19.66
N THR A 98 -4.68 -6.95 -18.95
CA THR A 98 -5.01 -6.81 -17.53
C THR A 98 -3.72 -6.52 -16.75
N LEU A 99 -3.74 -5.48 -15.91
CA LEU A 99 -2.61 -5.12 -15.05
C LEU A 99 -2.23 -6.27 -14.11
N ASN A 100 -3.26 -6.91 -13.55
CA ASN A 100 -3.31 -8.23 -12.92
C ASN A 100 -4.80 -8.54 -12.73
N SER A 101 -5.25 -9.74 -13.07
CA SER A 101 -6.68 -10.07 -13.10
C SER A 101 -7.05 -10.93 -11.91
N ASP A 102 -8.07 -10.54 -11.14
CA ASP A 102 -8.66 -11.42 -10.13
C ASP A 102 -9.40 -12.59 -10.80
N ALA A 103 -9.68 -13.63 -10.03
CA ALA A 103 -10.31 -14.84 -10.56
C ALA A 103 -11.70 -14.55 -11.18
N ILE A 104 -12.48 -13.61 -10.64
CA ILE A 104 -13.80 -13.26 -11.19
C ILE A 104 -13.64 -12.59 -12.55
N THR A 105 -12.75 -11.61 -12.65
CA THR A 105 -12.44 -10.94 -13.94
C THR A 105 -11.95 -11.97 -14.98
N GLN A 106 -11.03 -12.86 -14.62
CA GLN A 106 -10.56 -13.93 -15.52
C GLN A 106 -11.70 -14.82 -16.00
N GLY A 107 -12.55 -15.28 -15.06
CA GLY A 107 -13.69 -16.13 -15.36
C GLY A 107 -14.71 -15.47 -16.29
N LEU A 108 -15.00 -14.19 -16.08
CA LEU A 108 -15.95 -13.44 -16.92
C LEU A 108 -15.40 -13.13 -18.32
N VAL A 109 -14.09 -12.89 -18.44
CA VAL A 109 -13.41 -12.74 -19.73
C VAL A 109 -13.33 -14.08 -20.48
N GLU A 110 -13.17 -15.21 -19.77
CA GLU A 110 -13.22 -16.52 -20.41
C GLU A 110 -14.65 -16.86 -20.86
N PHE A 111 -15.63 -16.55 -20.02
CA PHE A 111 -17.05 -16.71 -20.33
C PHE A 111 -17.47 -15.91 -21.57
N SER A 112 -16.97 -14.68 -21.74
CA SER A 112 -17.29 -13.89 -22.95
C SER A 112 -16.80 -14.54 -24.24
N LYS A 113 -15.79 -15.41 -24.17
CA LYS A 113 -15.24 -16.16 -25.31
C LYS A 113 -15.96 -17.48 -25.54
N ASN A 114 -16.09 -18.28 -24.48
CA ASN A 114 -16.57 -19.66 -24.60
C ASN A 114 -18.10 -19.79 -24.49
N LYS A 115 -18.78 -18.76 -23.97
CA LYS A 115 -20.23 -18.70 -23.72
C LYS A 115 -20.74 -19.84 -22.82
N LYS A 116 -19.85 -20.47 -22.03
CA LYS A 116 -20.15 -21.60 -21.16
C LYS A 116 -20.36 -21.13 -19.73
N VAL A 117 -21.57 -21.33 -19.22
CA VAL A 117 -21.89 -21.09 -17.82
C VAL A 117 -21.52 -22.32 -16.98
N THR A 118 -20.50 -22.18 -16.14
CA THR A 118 -20.05 -23.22 -15.22
C THR A 118 -20.58 -22.98 -13.81
N LEU A 119 -20.65 -24.02 -12.97
CA LEU A 119 -21.05 -23.88 -11.56
C LEU A 119 -20.14 -22.91 -10.81
N TRP A 120 -18.83 -22.99 -11.07
CA TRP A 120 -17.85 -22.08 -10.49
C TRP A 120 -18.12 -20.61 -10.89
N LEU A 121 -18.49 -20.35 -12.14
CA LEU A 121 -18.80 -18.99 -12.58
C LEU A 121 -20.06 -18.44 -11.90
N CYS A 122 -21.09 -19.29 -11.74
CA CYS A 122 -22.30 -18.92 -10.99
C CYS A 122 -21.98 -18.54 -9.54
N PHE A 123 -21.10 -19.31 -8.89
CA PHE A 123 -20.61 -19.02 -7.54
C PHE A 123 -19.79 -17.72 -7.49
N ALA A 124 -18.85 -17.52 -8.41
CA ALA A 124 -18.04 -16.30 -8.50
C ALA A 124 -18.92 -15.05 -8.73
N SER A 125 -19.94 -15.17 -9.57
CA SER A 125 -20.90 -14.09 -9.86
C SER A 125 -21.79 -13.80 -8.65
N GLN A 126 -22.12 -14.82 -7.85
CA GLN A 126 -22.81 -14.62 -6.59
C GLN A 126 -21.94 -13.85 -5.59
N ILE A 127 -20.66 -14.21 -5.44
CA ILE A 127 -19.71 -13.46 -4.60
C ILE A 127 -19.62 -12.00 -5.06
N PHE A 128 -19.53 -11.76 -6.36
CA PHE A 128 -19.51 -10.42 -6.92
C PHE A 128 -20.74 -9.60 -6.49
N LEU A 129 -21.94 -10.18 -6.60
CA LEU A 129 -23.18 -9.55 -6.16
C LEU A 129 -23.22 -9.35 -4.65
N ASP A 130 -22.78 -10.32 -3.86
CA ASP A 130 -22.75 -10.23 -2.40
C ASP A 130 -21.84 -9.08 -1.93
N ILE A 131 -20.67 -8.91 -2.58
CA ILE A 131 -19.78 -7.76 -2.34
C ILE A 131 -20.53 -6.45 -2.62
N HIS A 132 -21.23 -6.35 -3.76
CA HIS A 132 -22.04 -5.17 -4.07
C HIS A 132 -23.12 -4.89 -3.03
N HIS A 133 -23.78 -5.93 -2.52
CA HIS A 133 -24.86 -5.79 -1.53
C HIS A 133 -24.37 -5.44 -0.15
N ILE A 134 -23.19 -5.93 0.24
CA ILE A 134 -22.53 -5.55 1.49
C ILE A 134 -22.04 -4.11 1.43
N MET A 135 -21.46 -3.69 0.29
CA MET A 135 -20.91 -2.34 0.14
C MET A 135 -21.97 -1.26 -0.12
N ARG A 136 -23.09 -1.61 -0.77
CA ARG A 136 -24.26 -0.75 -1.04
C ARG A 136 -23.93 0.73 -1.24
N TYR A 137 -24.31 1.59 -0.30
CA TYR A 137 -23.99 3.01 -0.30
C TYR A 137 -22.82 3.24 0.66
N SER A 138 -21.67 3.64 0.11
CA SER A 138 -20.52 4.16 0.85
C SER A 138 -20.24 5.59 0.42
N THR A 139 -19.87 6.45 1.36
CA THR A 139 -19.53 7.87 1.10
C THR A 139 -18.31 8.02 0.20
N LEU A 140 -17.27 7.21 0.44
CA LEU A 140 -16.23 6.90 -0.55
C LEU A 140 -16.46 5.47 -1.05
N GLY A 141 -16.83 5.33 -2.32
CA GLY A 141 -16.88 4.01 -2.98
C GLY A 141 -15.46 3.42 -3.16
N ALA A 142 -15.37 2.13 -3.49
CA ALA A 142 -14.07 1.45 -3.70
C ALA A 142 -13.18 2.15 -4.75
N PHE A 143 -13.79 2.67 -5.81
CA PHE A 143 -13.07 3.47 -6.80
C PHE A 143 -12.57 4.81 -6.26
N GLY A 144 -13.30 5.42 -5.33
CA GLY A 144 -12.85 6.63 -4.62
C GLY A 144 -11.56 6.37 -3.86
N ASP A 145 -11.50 5.30 -3.05
CA ASP A 145 -10.29 4.87 -2.33
C ASP A 145 -9.12 4.59 -3.30
N LEU A 146 -9.38 3.91 -4.42
CA LEU A 146 -8.36 3.66 -5.44
C LEU A 146 -7.85 4.97 -6.06
N ARG A 147 -8.75 5.88 -6.42
CA ARG A 147 -8.41 7.18 -7.04
C ARG A 147 -7.61 8.06 -6.10
N MET A 148 -8.01 8.11 -4.82
CA MET A 148 -7.27 8.78 -3.75
C MET A 148 -5.82 8.30 -3.69
N SER A 149 -5.60 6.99 -3.64
CA SER A 149 -4.26 6.42 -3.59
C SER A 149 -3.48 6.62 -4.89
N GLY A 150 -4.15 6.54 -6.05
CA GLY A 150 -3.54 6.84 -7.34
C GLY A 150 -2.99 8.27 -7.41
N LEU A 151 -3.80 9.26 -7.02
CA LEU A 151 -3.37 10.66 -6.97
C LEU A 151 -2.20 10.88 -6.00
N ARG A 152 -2.22 10.23 -4.84
CA ARG A 152 -1.09 10.25 -3.90
C ARG A 152 0.18 9.72 -4.54
N ILE A 153 0.12 8.55 -5.18
CA ILE A 153 1.25 7.92 -5.86
C ILE A 153 1.79 8.84 -6.96
N GLN A 154 0.92 9.42 -7.78
CA GLN A 154 1.32 10.34 -8.85
C GLN A 154 2.05 11.57 -8.27
N LYS A 155 1.51 12.19 -7.22
CA LYS A 155 2.16 13.34 -6.56
C LYS A 155 3.54 12.96 -6.02
N VAL A 156 3.68 11.80 -5.38
CA VAL A 156 4.95 11.31 -4.85
C VAL A 156 5.98 11.13 -5.96
N ILE A 157 5.59 10.49 -7.07
CA ILE A 157 6.46 10.29 -8.24
C ILE A 157 6.84 11.64 -8.88
N ASP A 158 5.88 12.55 -9.07
CA ASP A 158 6.16 13.87 -9.65
C ASP A 158 7.15 14.68 -8.81
N VAL A 159 7.04 14.59 -7.48
CA VAL A 159 7.98 15.23 -6.55
C VAL A 159 9.37 14.61 -6.65
N TYR A 160 9.46 13.28 -6.75
CA TYR A 160 10.73 12.58 -6.97
C TYR A 160 11.36 12.95 -8.33
N LEU A 161 10.58 12.98 -9.41
CA LEU A 161 11.06 13.33 -10.74
C LEU A 161 11.56 14.78 -10.83
N LYS A 162 11.04 15.68 -10.00
CA LYS A 162 11.60 17.05 -9.85
C LYS A 162 12.94 17.03 -9.14
N LEU A 163 13.06 16.22 -8.08
CA LEU A 163 14.32 16.07 -7.34
C LEU A 163 15.42 15.45 -8.21
N SER A 164 15.12 14.38 -8.95
CA SER A 164 16.09 13.67 -9.79
C SER A 164 16.67 14.51 -10.93
N LYS A 165 15.98 15.58 -11.35
CA LYS A 165 16.52 16.57 -12.29
C LYS A 165 17.64 17.43 -11.68
N THR A 166 17.59 17.65 -10.37
CA THR A 166 18.56 18.46 -9.63
C THR A 166 19.63 17.64 -8.94
N HIS A 167 19.36 16.36 -8.67
CA HIS A 167 20.23 15.49 -7.90
C HIS A 167 20.66 14.32 -8.78
N PRO A 168 21.95 14.24 -9.17
CA PRO A 168 22.43 13.24 -10.12
C PRO A 168 22.30 11.84 -9.53
N GLN A 169 21.80 10.92 -10.35
CA GLN A 169 21.68 9.52 -9.97
C GLN A 169 23.07 8.88 -9.77
N PRO A 170 23.26 8.08 -8.70
CA PRO A 170 24.48 7.33 -8.53
C PRO A 170 24.65 6.32 -9.64
N LYS A 171 25.90 6.03 -10.02
CA LYS A 171 26.23 5.07 -11.10
C LYS A 171 25.71 3.65 -10.87
N PHE A 172 25.39 3.30 -9.63
CA PHE A 172 24.87 1.99 -9.24
C PHE A 172 23.33 1.93 -9.19
N TRP A 173 22.62 3.05 -9.46
CA TRP A 173 21.17 3.04 -9.66
C TRP A 173 20.84 2.33 -10.97
N ALA A 174 20.02 1.29 -10.88
CA ALA A 174 19.66 0.44 -12.01
C ALA A 174 18.58 1.13 -12.86
N LYS A 175 18.68 1.06 -14.20
CA LYS A 175 17.70 1.69 -15.11
C LYS A 175 16.30 1.12 -14.94
N GLU A 176 16.23 -0.15 -14.58
CA GLU A 176 15.01 -0.89 -14.28
C GLU A 176 14.20 -0.21 -13.16
N GLY A 177 14.86 0.46 -12.22
CA GLY A 177 14.20 1.23 -11.16
C GLY A 177 13.45 2.44 -11.70
N ASP A 178 14.04 3.19 -12.63
CA ASP A 178 13.38 4.33 -13.27
C ASP A 178 12.25 3.88 -14.21
N GLU A 179 12.47 2.79 -14.95
CA GLU A 179 11.45 2.17 -15.80
C GLU A 179 10.24 1.72 -14.97
N GLU A 180 10.48 1.14 -13.79
CA GLU A 180 9.42 0.74 -12.86
C GLU A 180 8.65 1.96 -12.33
N ILE A 181 9.34 3.05 -11.94
CA ILE A 181 8.70 4.29 -11.48
C ILE A 181 7.81 4.89 -12.58
N GLN A 182 8.32 4.94 -13.83
CA GLN A 182 7.54 5.39 -14.97
C GLN A 182 6.36 4.47 -15.25
N GLY A 183 6.57 3.15 -15.18
CA GLY A 183 5.52 2.15 -15.36
C GLY A 183 4.39 2.28 -14.33
N ILE A 184 4.71 2.57 -13.07
CA ILE A 184 3.71 2.86 -12.03
C ILE A 184 2.94 4.13 -12.38
N SER A 185 3.63 5.23 -12.72
CA SER A 185 2.98 6.49 -13.08
C SER A 185 2.07 6.35 -14.31
N SER A 186 2.53 5.69 -15.38
CA SER A 186 1.73 5.42 -16.58
C SER A 186 0.51 4.54 -16.27
N THR A 187 0.65 3.59 -15.34
CA THR A 187 -0.46 2.75 -14.89
C THR A 187 -1.55 3.58 -14.20
N VAL A 188 -1.15 4.46 -13.27
CA VAL A 188 -2.07 5.35 -12.56
C VAL A 188 -2.77 6.29 -13.53
N ASP A 189 -2.02 6.94 -14.42
CA ASP A 189 -2.59 7.87 -15.39
C ASP A 189 -3.61 7.18 -16.30
N SER A 190 -3.23 6.08 -16.95
CA SER A 190 -4.08 5.40 -17.91
C SER A 190 -5.34 4.76 -17.30
N TRP A 191 -5.23 4.04 -16.18
CA TRP A 191 -6.37 3.30 -15.62
C TRP A 191 -7.20 4.12 -14.64
N ILE A 192 -6.58 4.98 -13.83
CA ILE A 192 -7.24 5.65 -12.71
C ILE A 192 -7.64 7.09 -13.06
N ILE A 193 -6.81 7.84 -13.80
CA ILE A 193 -7.06 9.26 -14.09
C ILE A 193 -7.83 9.43 -15.42
N GLN A 194 -7.30 8.85 -16.50
CA GLN A 194 -7.77 9.07 -17.87
C GLN A 194 -8.91 8.15 -18.29
N ASP A 195 -9.06 7.00 -17.65
CA ASP A 195 -9.99 5.94 -18.05
C ASP A 195 -9.73 5.39 -19.45
N ALA A 196 -8.72 4.53 -19.58
CA ALA A 196 -8.41 3.84 -20.83
C ALA A 196 -9.61 3.09 -21.45
N PHE A 197 -10.55 2.58 -20.63
CA PHE A 197 -11.74 1.88 -21.10
C PHE A 197 -12.68 2.81 -21.86
N LEU A 198 -12.94 4.00 -21.29
CA LEU A 198 -13.75 5.02 -21.95
C LEU A 198 -13.08 5.54 -23.23
N ASN A 199 -11.77 5.80 -23.19
CA ASN A 199 -11.04 6.30 -24.36
C ASN A 199 -11.11 5.31 -25.54
N LEU A 200 -10.97 4.01 -25.28
CA LEU A 200 -11.11 2.98 -26.32
C LEU A 200 -12.55 2.88 -26.84
N ARG A 201 -13.55 3.02 -25.97
CA ARG A 201 -14.95 3.03 -26.38
C ARG A 201 -15.28 4.19 -27.32
N VAL A 202 -14.74 5.37 -27.03
CA VAL A 202 -14.89 6.56 -27.90
C VAL A 202 -14.15 6.35 -29.23
N LEU A 203 -12.91 5.84 -29.19
CA LEU A 203 -12.12 5.58 -30.41
C LEU A 203 -12.77 4.55 -31.34
N SER A 204 -13.48 3.56 -30.79
CA SER A 204 -14.21 2.55 -31.55
C SER A 204 -15.61 2.98 -32.01
N GLY A 205 -16.07 4.18 -31.62
CA GLY A 205 -17.41 4.68 -31.96
C GLY A 205 -18.56 3.97 -31.23
N LEU A 206 -18.25 3.12 -30.25
CA LEU A 206 -19.23 2.42 -29.41
C LEU A 206 -19.96 3.36 -28.44
N ASP A 207 -19.38 4.53 -28.17
CA ASP A 207 -20.01 5.61 -27.41
C ASP A 207 -21.25 6.18 -28.11
N LYS A 208 -21.32 6.08 -29.45
CA LYS A 208 -22.47 6.52 -30.27
C LYS A 208 -23.63 5.52 -30.24
N THR A 209 -23.37 4.28 -29.83
CA THR A 209 -24.39 3.25 -29.71
C THR A 209 -24.90 3.21 -28.27
N GLY A 210 -26.17 3.54 -28.06
CA GLY A 210 -26.82 3.44 -26.75
C GLY A 210 -26.68 4.69 -25.86
N SER A 211 -26.57 4.47 -24.55
CA SER A 211 -26.42 5.55 -23.56
C SER A 211 -24.96 5.99 -23.48
N PRO A 212 -24.68 7.28 -23.21
CA PRO A 212 -23.30 7.74 -23.02
C PRO A 212 -22.62 6.90 -21.92
N PRO A 213 -21.43 6.37 -22.19
CA PRO A 213 -20.71 5.55 -21.21
C PRO A 213 -20.32 6.37 -19.98
N GLU A 214 -20.48 5.79 -18.80
CA GLU A 214 -20.07 6.43 -17.56
C GLU A 214 -18.55 6.39 -17.42
N LYS A 215 -17.97 7.49 -16.95
CA LYS A 215 -16.54 7.54 -16.66
C LYS A 215 -16.22 6.55 -15.53
N HIS A 216 -15.20 5.73 -15.76
CA HIS A 216 -14.71 4.65 -14.94
C HIS A 216 -15.75 3.57 -14.64
N ALA A 217 -16.66 3.27 -15.58
CA ALA A 217 -17.76 2.31 -15.38
C ALA A 217 -17.33 0.94 -14.83
N LEU A 218 -16.20 0.41 -15.30
CA LEU A 218 -15.65 -0.86 -14.80
C LEU A 218 -15.23 -0.74 -13.32
N LEU A 219 -14.38 0.25 -12.99
CA LEU A 219 -13.83 0.40 -11.66
C LEU A 219 -14.86 0.91 -10.65
N SER A 220 -15.84 1.71 -11.08
CA SER A 220 -16.91 2.20 -10.21
C SER A 220 -17.84 1.08 -9.72
N GLN A 221 -17.94 -0.01 -10.47
CA GLN A 221 -18.73 -1.18 -10.11
C GLN A 221 -17.85 -2.31 -9.54
N HIS A 222 -16.62 -2.50 -10.00
CA HIS A 222 -15.80 -3.65 -9.61
C HIS A 222 -14.91 -3.43 -8.37
N SER A 223 -15.52 -3.42 -7.18
CA SER A 223 -14.81 -3.15 -5.92
C SER A 223 -13.61 -4.07 -5.64
N LEU A 224 -13.70 -5.37 -5.97
CA LEU A 224 -12.59 -6.31 -5.80
C LEU A 224 -11.38 -5.95 -6.66
N LEU A 225 -11.60 -5.63 -7.93
CA LEU A 225 -10.56 -5.20 -8.86
C LEU A 225 -9.92 -3.90 -8.39
N CYS A 226 -10.70 -2.95 -7.86
CA CYS A 226 -10.15 -1.74 -7.25
C CYS A 226 -9.19 -2.05 -6.09
N GLY A 227 -9.59 -2.92 -5.17
CA GLY A 227 -8.74 -3.35 -4.06
C GLY A 227 -7.48 -4.05 -4.53
N LEU A 228 -7.57 -4.87 -5.58
CA LEU A 228 -6.43 -5.56 -6.16
C LEU A 228 -5.44 -4.61 -6.84
N ILE A 229 -5.92 -3.65 -7.63
CA ILE A 229 -5.07 -2.63 -8.27
C ILE A 229 -4.41 -1.76 -7.19
N LEU A 230 -5.16 -1.38 -6.14
CA LEU A 230 -4.63 -0.62 -5.01
C LEU A 230 -3.48 -1.38 -4.33
N PHE A 231 -3.68 -2.66 -4.04
CA PHE A 231 -2.65 -3.53 -3.47
C PHE A 231 -1.42 -3.63 -4.38
N HIS A 232 -1.65 -3.91 -5.67
CA HIS A 232 -0.60 -4.04 -6.67
C HIS A 232 0.28 -2.78 -6.76
N LEU A 233 -0.34 -1.59 -6.88
CA LEU A 233 0.38 -0.33 -6.99
C LEU A 233 1.19 0.00 -5.73
N ASN A 234 0.61 -0.21 -4.54
CA ASN A 234 1.30 0.11 -3.29
C ASN A 234 2.48 -0.84 -3.02
N ILE A 235 2.37 -2.12 -3.36
CA ILE A 235 3.50 -3.05 -3.24
C ILE A 235 4.63 -2.69 -4.22
N ARG A 236 4.29 -2.32 -5.46
CA ARG A 236 5.28 -1.82 -6.43
C ARG A 236 6.00 -0.59 -5.91
N MET A 237 5.25 0.41 -5.44
CA MET A 237 5.79 1.61 -4.80
C MET A 237 6.70 1.30 -3.61
N GLN A 238 6.29 0.39 -2.74
CA GLN A 238 7.10 -0.04 -1.58
C GLN A 238 8.42 -0.66 -2.04
N ARG A 239 8.38 -1.60 -3.00
CA ARG A 239 9.56 -2.33 -3.49
C ARG A 239 10.58 -1.39 -4.13
N VAL A 240 10.14 -0.56 -5.08
CA VAL A 240 11.05 0.37 -5.76
C VAL A 240 11.53 1.47 -4.81
N GLY A 241 10.70 1.91 -3.86
CA GLY A 241 11.10 2.85 -2.81
C GLY A 241 12.15 2.29 -1.86
N GLN A 242 12.04 1.02 -1.47
CA GLN A 242 13.06 0.32 -0.68
C GLN A 242 14.37 0.16 -1.45
N GLN A 243 14.30 -0.17 -2.75
CA GLN A 243 15.48 -0.23 -3.61
C GLN A 243 16.16 1.13 -3.71
N LEU A 244 15.39 2.20 -3.88
CA LEU A 244 15.88 3.58 -3.95
C LEU A 244 16.70 3.92 -2.70
N VAL A 245 16.10 3.86 -1.52
CA VAL A 245 16.82 4.22 -0.28
C VAL A 245 17.96 3.25 0.02
N THR A 246 17.86 1.98 -0.38
CA THR A 246 18.93 0.98 -0.24
C THR A 246 20.15 1.34 -1.08
N GLN A 247 19.95 1.78 -2.31
CA GLN A 247 21.05 2.08 -3.23
C GLN A 247 21.66 3.45 -2.91
N TRP A 248 20.84 4.47 -2.65
CA TRP A 248 21.32 5.84 -2.40
C TRP A 248 21.97 6.03 -1.01
N TYR A 249 21.68 5.13 -0.06
CA TYR A 249 22.19 5.13 1.33
C TYR A 249 21.86 6.36 2.18
N ASP A 250 21.22 7.37 1.63
CA ASP A 250 20.95 8.66 2.27
C ASP A 250 20.15 8.52 3.57
N VAL A 251 19.07 7.73 3.55
CA VAL A 251 18.21 7.51 4.71
C VAL A 251 18.96 6.75 5.81
N GLN A 252 19.67 5.68 5.46
CA GLN A 252 20.42 4.88 6.44
C GLN A 252 21.57 5.69 7.05
N GLN A 253 22.31 6.46 6.23
CA GLN A 253 23.37 7.33 6.73
C GLN A 253 22.80 8.37 7.70
N LEU A 254 21.68 9.02 7.37
CA LEU A 254 21.05 9.94 8.31
C LEU A 254 20.52 9.26 9.57
N ALA A 255 20.13 8.00 9.52
CA ALA A 255 19.79 7.25 10.74
C ALA A 255 20.99 7.14 11.68
N PHE A 256 22.20 6.89 11.15
CA PHE A 256 23.44 6.93 11.95
C PHE A 256 23.71 8.31 12.52
N LEU A 257 23.58 9.37 11.71
CA LEU A 257 23.81 10.74 12.16
C LEU A 257 22.81 11.16 13.24
N HIS A 258 21.53 10.86 13.06
CA HIS A 258 20.48 11.14 14.03
C HIS A 258 20.80 10.47 15.37
N ASN A 259 21.12 9.17 15.33
CA ASN A 259 21.52 8.43 16.52
C ASN A 259 22.78 9.02 17.17
N LEU A 260 23.77 9.46 16.39
CA LEU A 260 24.95 10.13 16.93
C LEU A 260 24.57 11.45 17.64
N VAL A 261 23.72 12.28 17.04
CA VAL A 261 23.29 13.57 17.57
C VAL A 261 22.50 13.44 18.88
N ILE A 262 21.50 12.56 18.94
CA ILE A 262 20.64 12.42 20.13
C ILE A 262 21.36 11.84 21.35
N ASN A 263 22.51 11.20 21.15
CA ASN A 263 23.34 10.70 22.24
C ASN A 263 24.07 11.82 22.99
N TYR A 264 24.14 13.04 22.45
CA TYR A 264 24.70 14.21 23.14
C TYR A 264 23.66 14.94 23.96
N ALA A 265 24.00 15.36 25.19
CA ALA A 265 23.02 15.94 26.13
C ALA A 265 22.27 17.17 25.59
N MET A 266 22.93 18.00 24.76
CA MET A 266 22.32 19.21 24.19
C MET A 266 21.28 18.94 23.09
N HIS A 267 21.22 17.74 22.52
CA HIS A 267 20.31 17.39 21.41
C HIS A 267 19.40 16.20 21.70
N LYS A 268 19.27 15.81 22.97
CA LYS A 268 18.36 14.72 23.42
C LYS A 268 16.89 14.96 23.07
N ASP A 269 16.51 16.20 22.85
CA ASP A 269 15.14 16.61 22.50
C ASP A 269 14.89 16.65 20.98
N VAL A 270 15.90 16.40 20.14
CA VAL A 270 15.71 16.24 18.69
C VAL A 270 14.91 14.96 18.44
N ARG A 271 13.69 15.13 17.93
CA ARG A 271 12.77 14.04 17.58
C ARG A 271 12.64 13.94 16.06
N TRP A 272 12.67 12.72 15.54
CA TRP A 272 12.40 12.44 14.13
C TRP A 272 11.41 11.27 13.97
N PRO A 273 10.10 11.53 14.14
CA PRO A 273 9.08 10.48 14.07
C PRO A 273 9.14 9.63 12.79
N ASP A 274 9.39 10.25 11.63
CA ASP A 274 9.52 9.52 10.37
C ASP A 274 10.69 8.52 10.35
N MET A 275 11.83 8.89 10.95
CA MET A 275 12.99 8.01 11.07
C MET A 275 12.75 6.91 12.11
N ASP A 276 12.09 7.23 13.22
CA ASP A 276 11.71 6.25 14.24
C ASP A 276 10.78 5.19 13.64
N ALA A 277 9.81 5.60 12.82
CA ALA A 277 8.95 4.70 12.06
C ALA A 277 9.74 3.84 11.04
N PHE A 278 10.70 4.43 10.32
CA PHE A 278 11.58 3.69 9.40
C PHE A 278 12.40 2.62 10.13
N ILE A 279 12.98 2.97 11.28
CA ILE A 279 13.77 2.06 12.12
C ILE A 279 12.89 0.93 12.66
N LYS A 280 11.66 1.25 13.11
CA LYS A 280 10.68 0.26 13.58
C LYS A 280 10.26 -0.70 12.46
N ILE A 281 10.08 -0.21 11.23
CA ILE A 281 9.67 -1.02 10.07
C ILE A 281 10.73 -2.04 9.69
N HIS A 282 12.00 -1.66 9.64
CA HIS A 282 13.09 -2.52 9.16
C HIS A 282 13.87 -3.23 10.27
N GLY A 283 13.76 -2.75 11.51
CA GLY A 283 14.50 -3.22 12.66
C GLY A 283 15.92 -2.65 12.71
N GLU A 284 16.36 -2.30 13.92
CA GLU A 284 17.70 -1.75 14.18
C GLU A 284 18.83 -2.64 13.66
N SER A 285 18.69 -3.97 13.81
CA SER A 285 19.70 -4.94 13.41
C SER A 285 19.98 -4.95 11.91
N HIS A 286 19.04 -4.48 11.08
CA HIS A 286 19.20 -4.43 9.61
C HIS A 286 19.71 -3.08 9.11
N ILE A 287 19.47 -2.01 9.87
CA ILE A 287 19.94 -0.66 9.56
C ILE A 287 21.38 -0.47 10.05
N PHE A 288 21.67 -0.91 11.28
CA PHE A 288 22.96 -0.71 11.95
C PHE A 288 23.96 -1.88 11.74
N ILE A 289 23.97 -2.52 10.56
CA ILE A 289 24.85 -3.67 10.28
C ILE A 289 26.33 -3.25 10.16
N GLY A 290 27.20 -3.93 10.92
CA GLY A 290 28.66 -3.72 10.93
C GLY A 290 29.14 -2.76 12.02
N ILE A 291 28.21 -2.23 12.81
CA ILE A 291 28.48 -1.48 14.03
C ILE A 291 27.79 -2.26 15.14
N SER A 292 28.57 -2.84 16.07
CA SER A 292 28.00 -3.42 17.28
C SER A 292 27.11 -2.35 17.91
N SER A 293 25.81 -2.65 18.08
CA SER A 293 24.74 -1.85 18.74
C SER A 293 25.18 -0.48 19.25
N ALA A 294 24.47 0.59 18.88
CA ALA A 294 24.68 1.95 19.38
C ALA A 294 24.86 2.05 20.91
N ALA A 295 24.32 1.10 21.70
CA ALA A 295 24.56 0.99 23.14
C ALA A 295 26.04 0.77 23.52
N ASN A 296 26.84 0.13 22.67
CA ASN A 296 28.28 -0.08 22.86
C ASN A 296 29.14 1.14 22.51
N PHE A 297 28.59 2.11 21.77
CA PHE A 297 29.28 3.38 21.49
C PHE A 297 29.19 4.36 22.66
N ALA A 298 28.13 4.25 23.47
CA ALA A 298 27.84 5.20 24.55
C ALA A 298 28.46 4.84 25.92
N ARG A 299 29.02 3.64 26.12
CA ARG A 299 29.69 3.27 27.39
C ARG A 299 30.78 2.22 27.19
N ASP A 300 32.03 2.61 27.45
CA ASP A 300 33.16 1.72 27.81
C ASP A 300 33.41 0.46 26.98
N SER A 301 33.39 0.52 25.64
CA SER A 301 33.89 -0.61 24.83
C SER A 301 35.43 -0.64 24.82
N ARG A 302 35.99 -1.30 25.84
CA ARG A 302 37.39 -1.76 25.86
C ARG A 302 37.67 -2.65 24.64
N SER A 303 38.68 -2.27 23.86
CA SER A 303 39.52 -3.16 23.05
C SER A 303 38.86 -4.34 22.28
N LYS A 304 37.82 -4.10 21.48
CA LYS A 304 37.45 -5.07 20.43
C LYS A 304 37.66 -4.48 19.04
N PRO A 305 38.35 -5.20 18.14
CA PRO A 305 38.50 -4.75 16.77
C PRO A 305 37.12 -4.71 16.11
N PHE A 306 36.91 -3.71 15.25
CA PHE A 306 35.77 -3.65 14.33
C PHE A 306 35.47 -5.06 13.80
N HIS A 307 34.22 -5.51 13.91
CA HIS A 307 33.79 -6.66 13.14
C HIS A 307 33.86 -6.22 11.68
N LYS A 308 34.91 -6.62 10.97
CA LYS A 308 34.99 -6.43 9.52
C LYS A 308 33.73 -7.10 8.98
N PRO A 309 32.84 -6.37 8.28
CA PRO A 309 31.73 -7.02 7.61
C PRO A 309 32.35 -8.10 6.72
N ASP A 310 31.83 -9.32 6.79
CA ASP A 310 32.39 -10.48 6.09
C ASP A 310 32.28 -10.34 4.56
N GLY A 311 31.89 -9.15 4.04
CA GLY A 311 31.67 -8.83 2.63
C GLY A 311 30.53 -9.60 1.97
N LYS A 312 29.96 -10.59 2.65
CA LYS A 312 29.08 -11.60 2.06
C LYS A 312 27.61 -11.19 1.94
N ASN A 313 27.14 -10.24 2.74
CA ASN A 313 25.73 -9.83 2.73
C ASN A 313 25.60 -8.32 2.42
N PRO A 314 25.05 -7.95 1.25
CA PRO A 314 24.80 -6.55 0.93
C PRO A 314 23.76 -5.95 1.90
N ARG A 315 23.89 -4.65 2.23
CA ARG A 315 22.98 -3.88 3.10
C ARG A 315 21.63 -3.63 2.42
N LEU A 316 20.91 -4.69 2.08
CA LEU A 316 19.64 -4.60 1.38
C LEU A 316 18.48 -4.53 2.37
N LEU A 317 17.67 -3.47 2.29
CA LEU A 317 16.38 -3.47 2.96
C LEU A 317 15.50 -4.53 2.30
N LYS A 318 14.95 -5.43 3.11
CA LYS A 318 13.98 -6.42 2.67
C LYS A 318 12.57 -5.99 3.07
N PRO A 319 11.55 -6.34 2.28
CA PRO A 319 10.17 -6.25 2.72
C PRO A 319 9.97 -6.98 4.06
N THR A 320 9.40 -6.31 5.05
CA THR A 320 9.15 -6.88 6.39
C THR A 320 7.73 -7.42 6.57
N THR A 321 6.88 -7.24 5.55
CA THR A 321 5.51 -7.77 5.49
C THR A 321 5.54 -9.29 5.27
N ALA A 322 4.69 -10.05 5.96
CA ALA A 322 4.59 -11.49 5.79
C ALA A 322 3.46 -11.84 4.83
N VAL A 323 2.25 -11.33 5.10
CA VAL A 323 1.05 -11.69 4.35
C VAL A 323 1.00 -11.02 2.99
N ALA A 324 1.39 -9.75 2.88
CA ALA A 324 1.48 -9.09 1.57
C ALA A 324 2.47 -9.79 0.62
N ASN A 325 3.56 -10.33 1.15
CA ASN A 325 4.53 -11.09 0.35
C ASN A 325 4.02 -12.46 -0.10
N LEU A 326 3.02 -13.05 0.56
CA LEU A 326 2.33 -14.26 0.08
C LEU A 326 1.62 -14.01 -1.26
N PHE A 327 1.00 -12.85 -1.37
CA PHE A 327 0.16 -12.48 -2.50
C PHE A 327 0.96 -11.85 -3.64
N SER A 328 2.16 -11.33 -3.35
CA SER A 328 2.99 -10.62 -4.31
C SER A 328 3.43 -11.45 -5.53
N PRO A 329 3.86 -12.73 -5.41
CA PRO A 329 4.20 -13.56 -6.57
C PRO A 329 3.08 -13.63 -7.61
N LYS A 330 1.85 -13.87 -7.14
CA LYS A 330 0.67 -14.02 -8.00
C LYS A 330 0.17 -12.68 -8.55
N TYR A 331 0.10 -11.65 -7.72
CA TYR A 331 -0.60 -10.41 -8.03
C TYR A 331 0.32 -9.21 -8.33
N VAL A 332 1.64 -9.39 -8.30
CA VAL A 332 2.62 -8.35 -8.60
C VAL A 332 3.67 -8.85 -9.59
N GLU A 333 4.22 -10.05 -9.37
CA GLU A 333 5.31 -10.60 -10.21
C GLU A 333 4.80 -11.40 -11.41
N GLY A 334 3.50 -11.70 -11.47
CA GLY A 334 2.90 -12.49 -12.54
C GLY A 334 3.39 -13.95 -12.58
N LEU A 335 3.89 -14.47 -11.46
CA LEU A 335 4.32 -15.86 -11.31
C LEU A 335 3.10 -16.81 -11.26
N ALA A 336 3.31 -18.07 -11.65
CA ALA A 336 2.28 -19.09 -11.88
C ALA A 336 1.24 -19.24 -10.75
N GLU A 337 0.06 -19.75 -11.10
CA GLU A 337 -1.14 -19.85 -10.23
C GLU A 337 -0.89 -20.51 -8.86
N ASP A 338 0.11 -21.38 -8.77
CA ASP A 338 0.50 -22.16 -7.59
C ASP A 338 1.37 -21.37 -6.59
N ALA A 339 1.87 -20.18 -6.92
CA ALA A 339 2.88 -19.49 -6.11
C ALA A 339 2.36 -18.81 -4.82
N GLY A 340 1.04 -18.65 -4.67
CA GLY A 340 0.44 -17.90 -3.56
C GLY A 340 -0.01 -18.77 -2.38
N ILE A 341 -1.19 -19.40 -2.49
CA ILE A 341 -1.87 -20.08 -1.37
C ILE A 341 -1.17 -21.38 -0.95
N VAL A 342 -0.40 -22.02 -1.83
CA VAL A 342 0.35 -23.26 -1.54
C VAL A 342 1.36 -23.06 -0.39
N ASN A 343 1.76 -21.82 -0.12
CA ASN A 343 2.72 -21.48 0.94
C ASN A 343 2.07 -20.95 2.23
N ILE A 344 0.74 -21.02 2.37
CA ILE A 344 0.04 -20.46 3.54
C ILE A 344 0.47 -21.16 4.84
N ASP A 345 0.75 -22.45 4.77
CA ASP A 345 1.23 -23.26 5.90
C ASP A 345 2.58 -22.74 6.42
N ARG A 346 3.48 -22.31 5.53
CA ARG A 346 4.78 -21.73 5.90
C ARG A 346 4.62 -20.44 6.69
N ILE A 347 3.69 -19.59 6.29
CA ILE A 347 3.42 -18.32 6.98
C ILE A 347 2.75 -18.58 8.33
N LEU A 348 1.79 -19.49 8.39
CA LEU A 348 1.18 -19.87 9.67
C LEU A 348 2.22 -20.45 10.64
N ASP A 349 3.20 -21.20 10.12
CA ASP A 349 4.33 -21.71 10.89
C ASP A 349 5.29 -20.58 11.35
N GLU A 350 5.69 -19.66 10.45
CA GLU A 350 6.53 -18.49 10.78
C GLU A 350 5.86 -17.56 11.81
N LEU A 351 4.56 -17.30 11.67
CA LEU A 351 3.79 -16.45 12.58
C LEU A 351 3.56 -17.14 13.94
N SER A 352 3.37 -18.47 13.95
CA SER A 352 3.35 -19.25 15.20
C SER A 352 4.66 -19.11 15.97
N GLN A 353 5.80 -19.17 15.27
CA GLN A 353 7.11 -18.99 15.90
C GLN A 353 7.32 -17.56 16.44
N LYS A 354 6.92 -16.52 15.69
CA LYS A 354 7.01 -15.12 16.16
C LYS A 354 6.15 -14.86 17.41
N SER A 355 4.92 -15.38 17.44
CA SER A 355 4.03 -15.23 18.60
C SER A 355 4.56 -15.87 19.88
N LYS A 356 5.28 -17.01 19.76
CA LYS A 356 5.95 -17.68 20.88
C LYS A 356 7.12 -16.86 21.44
N LEU A 357 7.77 -16.04 20.61
CA LEU A 357 8.78 -15.09 21.07
C LEU A 357 8.15 -13.89 21.79
N GLU A 358 7.09 -13.29 21.23
CA GLU A 358 6.48 -12.06 21.75
C GLU A 358 5.67 -12.26 23.04
N SER A 359 5.06 -13.44 23.22
CA SER A 359 4.34 -13.80 24.46
C SER A 359 5.23 -13.87 25.72
N SER A 360 6.56 -13.85 25.55
CA SER A 360 7.50 -13.73 26.67
C SER A 360 7.71 -12.27 27.14
N SER A 361 7.20 -11.27 26.40
CA SER A 361 7.61 -9.86 26.56
C SER A 361 6.51 -8.83 26.82
N CYS A 362 5.21 -9.09 26.63
CA CYS A 362 4.21 -8.03 26.88
C CYS A 362 2.82 -8.52 27.30
N LYS A 363 2.27 -7.88 28.35
CA LYS A 363 0.91 -8.07 28.86
C LYS A 363 -0.03 -7.02 28.25
N GLU A 364 -0.56 -7.27 27.06
CA GLU A 364 -1.69 -6.47 26.55
C GLU A 364 -2.91 -7.36 26.29
N LEU A 365 -3.82 -7.33 27.25
CA LEU A 365 -5.14 -7.96 27.20
C LEU A 365 -6.08 -7.09 26.37
N ASN A 366 -6.62 -7.68 25.28
CA ASN A 366 -8.05 -7.64 24.88
C ASN A 366 -8.28 -7.77 23.35
N ARG A 367 -7.25 -7.69 22.50
CA ARG A 367 -7.36 -8.03 21.05
C ARG A 367 -6.85 -9.44 20.70
N ALA A 368 -6.25 -10.11 21.68
CA ALA A 368 -5.51 -11.35 21.53
C ALA A 368 -6.38 -12.62 21.33
N ASN A 369 -7.71 -12.55 21.38
CA ASN A 369 -8.53 -13.77 21.38
C ASN A 369 -8.61 -14.47 20.03
N ALA A 370 -8.71 -13.75 18.91
CA ALA A 370 -8.82 -14.38 17.59
C ALA A 370 -7.46 -14.91 17.11
N GLU A 371 -6.41 -14.08 17.17
CA GLU A 371 -5.06 -14.45 16.72
C GLU A 371 -4.46 -15.54 17.59
N LEU A 372 -4.48 -15.42 18.93
CA LEU A 372 -4.00 -16.50 19.79
C LEU A 372 -4.82 -17.76 19.58
N SER A 373 -6.15 -17.67 19.39
CA SER A 373 -6.94 -18.89 19.13
C SER A 373 -6.57 -19.56 17.81
N ILE A 374 -6.24 -18.80 16.77
CA ILE A 374 -5.87 -19.35 15.45
C ILE A 374 -4.46 -19.89 15.50
N THR A 375 -3.51 -19.17 16.09
CA THR A 375 -2.12 -19.62 16.23
C THR A 375 -2.01 -20.83 17.16
N GLN A 376 -2.83 -20.89 18.22
CA GLN A 376 -2.92 -22.02 19.13
C GLN A 376 -3.65 -23.21 18.49
N LYS A 377 -4.76 -23.00 17.77
CA LYS A 377 -5.43 -24.05 16.98
C LYS A 377 -4.51 -24.58 15.89
N TRP A 378 -3.81 -23.73 15.14
CA TRP A 378 -2.83 -24.17 14.14
C TRP A 378 -1.73 -25.02 14.77
N SER A 379 -1.18 -24.56 15.90
CA SER A 379 -0.14 -25.28 16.63
C SER A 379 -0.60 -26.64 17.18
N ASN A 380 -1.89 -26.80 17.47
CA ASN A 380 -2.45 -28.01 18.08
C ASN A 380 -3.07 -28.98 17.07
N THR A 381 -3.83 -28.48 16.10
CA THR A 381 -4.66 -29.30 15.19
C THR A 381 -4.27 -29.19 13.72
N ARG A 382 -3.39 -28.24 13.32
CA ARG A 382 -3.03 -27.99 11.91
C ARG A 382 -4.24 -27.83 10.97
N ASN A 383 -5.39 -27.43 11.52
CA ASN A 383 -6.64 -27.32 10.79
C ASN A 383 -7.33 -26.01 11.20
N ILE A 384 -7.54 -25.12 10.22
CA ILE A 384 -8.18 -23.82 10.40
C ILE A 384 -9.35 -23.77 9.42
N ASP A 385 -10.52 -23.41 9.95
CA ASP A 385 -11.72 -23.17 9.14
C ASP A 385 -11.54 -21.96 8.20
N THR A 386 -12.11 -22.02 6.99
CA THR A 386 -11.90 -21.03 5.93
C THR A 386 -12.28 -19.61 6.36
N LEU A 387 -13.37 -19.43 7.12
CA LEU A 387 -13.79 -18.11 7.58
C LEU A 387 -12.80 -17.53 8.60
N HIS A 388 -12.28 -18.39 9.48
CA HIS A 388 -11.25 -18.00 10.44
C HIS A 388 -9.95 -17.61 9.74
N LEU A 389 -9.55 -18.37 8.71
CA LEU A 389 -8.38 -18.05 7.89
C LEU A 389 -8.53 -16.71 7.17
N LEU A 390 -9.68 -16.44 6.55
CA LEU A 390 -9.96 -15.16 5.89
C LEU A 390 -9.94 -13.99 6.87
N ALA A 391 -10.53 -14.15 8.06
CA ALA A 391 -10.51 -13.14 9.12
C ALA A 391 -9.08 -12.85 9.62
N PHE A 392 -8.25 -13.89 9.71
CA PHE A 392 -6.85 -13.76 10.07
C PHE A 392 -6.04 -13.00 9.01
N LEU A 393 -6.13 -13.41 7.73
CA LEU A 393 -5.43 -12.75 6.63
C LEU A 393 -5.84 -11.28 6.51
N LYS A 394 -7.13 -10.98 6.69
CA LYS A 394 -7.65 -9.60 6.73
C LYS A 394 -7.01 -8.78 7.86
N THR A 395 -6.95 -9.34 9.07
CA THR A 395 -6.36 -8.66 10.24
C THR A 395 -4.88 -8.39 10.01
N LYS A 396 -4.13 -9.37 9.51
CA LYS A 396 -2.70 -9.19 9.23
C LYS A 396 -2.39 -8.21 8.11
N LEU A 397 -3.17 -8.21 7.03
CA LEU A 397 -3.04 -7.18 5.99
C LEU A 397 -3.34 -5.77 6.53
N TYR A 398 -4.30 -5.64 7.46
CA TYR A 398 -4.58 -4.37 8.14
C TYR A 398 -3.43 -3.94 9.08
N GLU A 399 -2.72 -4.86 9.70
CA GLU A 399 -1.52 -4.58 10.49
C GLU A 399 -0.32 -4.16 9.63
N GLU A 400 -0.18 -4.76 8.46
CA GLU A 400 0.90 -4.47 7.50
C GLU A 400 0.66 -3.19 6.68
N GLU A 401 -0.56 -2.64 6.68
CA GLU A 401 -0.94 -1.47 5.88
C GLU A 401 0.03 -0.27 6.03
N PRO A 402 0.43 0.17 7.24
CA PRO A 402 1.35 1.30 7.39
C PRO A 402 2.76 1.00 6.87
N VAL A 403 3.18 -0.27 6.91
CA VAL A 403 4.47 -0.72 6.37
C VAL A 403 4.49 -0.64 4.85
N ILE A 404 3.36 -1.01 4.23
CA ILE A 404 3.15 -0.98 2.77
C ILE A 404 3.06 0.47 2.28
N LEU A 405 2.40 1.35 3.03
CA LEU A 405 2.13 2.72 2.61
C LEU A 405 3.24 3.73 2.94
N TYR A 406 4.25 3.34 3.71
CA TYR A 406 5.36 4.22 4.11
C TYR A 406 6.01 4.90 2.90
N ASN A 407 6.14 6.23 2.94
CA ASN A 407 6.62 7.03 1.82
C ASN A 407 8.15 7.12 1.77
N TYR A 408 8.78 6.06 1.23
CA TYR A 408 10.23 6.00 1.03
C TYR A 408 10.78 7.11 0.13
N PHE A 409 10.05 7.50 -0.91
CA PHE A 409 10.44 8.59 -1.81
C PHE A 409 10.47 9.95 -1.11
N GLY A 410 9.46 10.21 -0.28
CA GLY A 410 9.42 11.40 0.56
C GLY A 410 10.57 11.42 1.57
N MET A 411 10.86 10.27 2.18
CA MET A 411 11.98 10.13 3.11
C MET A 411 13.33 10.36 2.43
N HIS A 412 13.53 9.82 1.23
CA HIS A 412 14.70 10.06 0.37
C HIS A 412 14.87 11.56 0.07
N LYS A 413 13.82 12.24 -0.40
CA LYS A 413 13.85 13.69 -0.67
C LYS A 413 14.26 14.50 0.56
N ARG A 414 13.61 14.27 1.70
CA ARG A 414 13.90 14.99 2.95
C ARG A 414 15.32 14.71 3.45
N SER A 415 15.81 13.49 3.22
CA SER A 415 17.18 13.11 3.56
C SER A 415 18.20 13.89 2.74
N ILE A 416 18.01 13.99 1.42
CA ILE A 416 18.88 14.79 0.55
C ILE A 416 18.84 16.27 0.93
N GLU A 417 17.65 16.84 1.18
CA GLU A 417 17.51 18.23 1.60
C GLU A 417 18.28 18.52 2.89
N LEU A 418 18.16 17.66 3.89
CA LEU A 418 18.88 17.80 5.16
C LEU A 418 20.40 17.65 4.98
N LEU A 419 20.84 16.71 4.15
CA LEU A 419 22.26 16.53 3.82
C LEU A 419 22.84 17.75 3.10
N ARG A 420 22.09 18.39 2.19
CA ARG A 420 22.47 19.64 1.53
C ARG A 420 22.67 20.76 2.55
N LEU A 421 21.72 20.95 3.47
CA LEU A 421 21.83 21.97 4.52
C LEU A 421 23.03 21.77 5.44
N ILE A 422 23.30 20.52 5.81
CA ILE A 422 24.48 20.17 6.62
C ILE A 422 25.76 20.42 5.82
N GLY A 423 25.79 20.00 4.55
CA GLY A 423 26.92 20.18 3.66
C GLY A 423 27.26 21.66 3.43
N GLU A 424 26.26 22.50 3.21
CA GLU A 424 26.43 23.95 3.05
C GLU A 424 26.95 24.61 4.33
N LYS A 425 26.39 24.26 5.50
CA LYS A 425 26.80 24.85 6.78
C LYS A 425 28.22 24.46 7.19
N GLU A 426 28.63 23.23 6.91
CA GLU A 426 29.91 22.68 7.34
C GLU A 426 30.98 22.66 6.24
N HIS A 427 30.70 23.26 5.08
CA HIS A 427 31.57 23.22 3.90
C HIS A 427 33.01 23.65 4.21
N ASP A 428 33.19 24.81 4.84
CA ASP A 428 34.53 25.34 5.18
C ASP A 428 35.31 24.39 6.09
N LYS A 429 34.63 23.67 6.98
CA LYS A 429 35.27 22.69 7.86
C LYS A 429 35.62 21.41 7.11
N PHE A 430 34.77 20.95 6.20
CA PHE A 430 35.10 19.80 5.37
C PHE A 430 36.28 20.08 4.44
N ASP A 431 36.35 21.27 3.86
CA ASP A 431 37.51 21.71 3.07
C ASP A 431 38.77 21.75 3.94
N GLN A 432 38.68 22.29 5.16
CA GLN A 432 39.80 22.30 6.10
C GLN A 432 40.30 20.89 6.47
N TYR A 433 39.39 19.94 6.73
CA TYR A 433 39.76 18.58 7.18
C TYR A 433 40.16 17.64 6.04
N PHE A 434 39.53 17.78 4.87
CA PHE A 434 39.57 16.79 3.79
C PHE A 434 39.89 17.36 2.42
N THR A 435 40.15 18.67 2.30
CA THR A 435 40.37 19.44 1.06
C THR A 435 39.12 19.59 0.19
N ALA A 436 39.18 20.51 -0.79
CA ALA A 436 38.07 20.84 -1.68
C ALA A 436 37.55 19.65 -2.51
N GLY A 437 38.33 18.56 -2.61
CA GLY A 437 37.95 17.32 -3.26
C GLY A 437 37.13 16.34 -2.40
N TYR A 438 36.72 16.72 -1.18
CA TYR A 438 35.99 15.81 -0.27
C TYR A 438 34.65 15.30 -0.83
N MET A 439 34.02 16.07 -1.72
CA MET A 439 32.77 15.73 -2.40
C MET A 439 32.96 15.88 -3.91
N PRO A 440 33.34 14.80 -4.62
CA PRO A 440 33.62 14.84 -6.06
C PRO A 440 32.41 15.25 -6.91
N ASP A 441 31.23 14.80 -6.51
CA ASP A 441 29.95 15.19 -7.09
C ASP A 441 28.82 15.02 -6.06
N GLU A 442 27.65 15.56 -6.37
CA GLU A 442 26.50 15.58 -5.47
C GLU A 442 25.87 14.19 -5.23
N SER A 443 26.13 13.20 -6.08
CA SER A 443 25.62 11.83 -5.87
C SER A 443 26.26 11.16 -4.64
N PHE A 444 27.38 11.71 -4.14
CA PHE A 444 28.07 11.27 -2.93
C PHE A 444 27.68 12.06 -1.68
N ILE A 445 26.62 12.87 -1.72
CA ILE A 445 26.23 13.72 -0.58
C ILE A 445 26.03 12.93 0.72
N SER A 446 25.56 11.68 0.64
CA SER A 446 25.41 10.77 1.78
C SER A 446 26.73 10.48 2.51
N ASN A 447 27.88 10.61 1.84
CA ASN A 447 29.21 10.39 2.43
C ASN A 447 29.58 11.48 3.44
N ILE A 448 28.93 12.64 3.42
CA ILE A 448 29.13 13.70 4.42
C ILE A 448 28.94 13.14 5.84
N VAL A 449 28.00 12.22 6.03
CA VAL A 449 27.78 11.57 7.33
C VAL A 449 29.01 10.77 7.77
N LEU A 450 29.65 10.04 6.85
CA LEU A 450 30.86 9.27 7.16
C LEU A 450 32.00 10.20 7.57
N LEU A 451 32.14 11.35 6.90
CA LEU A 451 33.13 12.37 7.24
C LEU A 451 32.86 12.98 8.63
N ILE A 452 31.60 13.27 8.96
CA ILE A 452 31.20 13.75 10.29
C ILE A 452 31.60 12.74 11.36
N HIS A 453 31.31 11.45 11.14
CA HIS A 453 31.69 10.39 12.07
C HIS A 453 33.22 10.29 12.21
N HIS A 454 33.97 10.41 11.12
CA HIS A 454 35.43 10.37 11.14
C HIS A 454 36.02 11.53 11.97
N VAL A 455 35.53 12.75 11.75
CA VAL A 455 35.95 13.94 12.54
C VAL A 455 35.56 13.78 14.00
N ALA A 456 34.35 13.29 14.30
CA ALA A 456 33.89 13.05 15.66
C ALA A 456 34.78 12.04 16.40
N GLN A 457 35.12 10.93 15.74
CA GLN A 457 36.01 9.92 16.28
C GLN A 457 37.43 10.46 16.52
N GLY A 458 38.01 11.18 15.55
CA GLY A 458 39.33 11.81 15.70
C GLY A 458 39.35 12.83 16.85
N SER A 459 38.29 13.63 16.97
CA SER A 459 38.11 14.57 18.08
C SER A 459 38.10 13.87 19.44
N ALA A 460 37.35 12.77 19.56
CA ALA A 460 37.26 12.00 20.80
C ALA A 460 38.60 11.31 21.15
N GLN A 461 39.32 10.79 20.15
CA GLN A 461 40.64 10.19 20.36
C GLN A 461 41.68 11.21 20.82
N ASN A 462 41.70 12.39 20.19
CA ASN A 462 42.61 13.49 20.56
C ASN A 462 42.29 14.03 21.96
N ALA A 463 41.01 14.14 22.32
CA ALA A 463 40.62 14.55 23.66
C ALA A 463 41.09 13.55 24.73
N ARG A 464 41.01 12.25 24.44
CA ARG A 464 41.54 11.19 25.32
C ARG A 464 43.06 11.24 25.44
N SER A 465 43.78 11.44 24.34
CA SER A 465 45.24 11.53 24.38
C SER A 465 45.74 12.77 25.12
N MET A 466 44.97 13.85 25.12
CA MET A 466 45.22 15.05 25.91
C MET A 466 44.75 14.97 27.38
N GLY A 467 44.21 13.82 27.82
CA GLY A 467 43.75 13.63 29.19
C GLY A 467 42.48 14.40 29.56
N LEU A 468 41.74 14.93 28.58
CA LEU A 468 40.54 15.74 28.81
C LEU A 468 39.28 14.90 29.09
N GLY A 469 39.36 13.57 28.95
CA GLY A 469 38.22 12.65 29.04
C GLY A 469 37.95 12.01 30.42
N SER A 470 38.60 12.48 31.50
CA SER A 470 38.51 11.86 32.84
C SER A 470 37.56 12.56 33.82
N GLY A 471 36.73 13.50 33.36
CA GLY A 471 35.76 14.23 34.20
C GLY A 471 34.35 14.24 33.61
N ASP A 472 33.38 14.73 34.38
CA ASP A 472 31.94 14.84 34.07
C ASP A 472 31.60 15.84 32.93
N VAL A 473 32.62 16.33 32.20
CA VAL A 473 32.46 17.29 31.10
C VAL A 473 32.36 16.54 29.78
N GLU A 474 31.17 16.58 29.18
CA GLU A 474 30.88 15.94 27.90
C GLU A 474 31.69 16.63 26.78
N LEU A 475 32.76 15.97 26.33
CA LEU A 475 33.57 16.43 25.20
C LEU A 475 32.84 16.15 23.89
N VAL A 476 32.31 17.21 23.29
CA VAL A 476 31.52 17.08 22.06
C VAL A 476 32.28 17.60 20.84
N SER A 477 32.19 16.86 19.74
CA SER A 477 32.70 17.33 18.45
C SER A 477 31.85 18.48 17.91
N ARG A 478 32.50 19.61 17.59
CA ARG A 478 31.81 20.82 17.08
C ARG A 478 31.02 20.57 15.79
N ILE A 479 31.49 19.68 14.93
CA ILE A 479 30.79 19.36 13.68
C ILE A 479 29.49 18.60 13.95
N VAL A 480 29.47 17.73 14.97
CA VAL A 480 28.28 17.00 15.38
C VAL A 480 27.27 17.93 16.04
N MET A 481 27.72 18.84 16.91
CA MET A 481 26.85 19.87 17.50
C MET A 481 26.17 20.71 16.43
N SER A 482 26.96 21.23 15.50
CA SER A 482 26.45 22.10 14.44
C SER A 482 25.50 21.37 13.50
N SER A 483 25.76 20.09 13.21
CA SER A 483 24.84 19.21 12.46
C SER A 483 23.54 19.00 13.24
N GLY A 484 23.62 18.75 14.54
CA GLY A 484 22.46 18.62 15.42
C GLY A 484 21.56 19.86 15.44
N ASP A 485 22.14 21.06 15.39
CA ASP A 485 21.39 22.31 15.29
C ASP A 485 20.63 22.44 13.96
N VAL A 486 21.26 22.05 12.83
CA VAL A 486 20.59 22.02 11.52
C VAL A 486 19.45 21.01 11.52
N MET A 487 19.71 19.81 12.04
CA MET A 487 18.69 18.76 12.15
C MET A 487 17.51 19.24 12.99
N ARG A 488 17.78 19.83 14.16
CA ARG A 488 16.75 20.39 15.04
C ARG A 488 15.87 21.41 14.32
N GLU A 489 16.45 22.34 13.58
CA GLU A 489 15.69 23.37 12.88
C GLU A 489 14.84 22.80 11.73
N TYR A 490 15.43 21.92 10.93
CA TYR A 490 14.75 21.28 9.80
C TYR A 490 13.61 20.36 10.24
N LEU A 491 13.85 19.53 11.27
CA LEU A 491 12.90 18.52 11.74
C LEU A 491 11.66 19.11 12.41
N LYS A 492 11.73 20.36 12.93
CA LYS A 492 10.54 21.07 13.43
C LYS A 492 9.44 21.21 12.38
N LYS A 493 9.80 21.31 11.10
CA LYS A 493 8.84 21.46 9.99
C LYS A 493 8.66 20.17 9.19
N ASN A 494 9.70 19.34 9.10
CA ASN A 494 9.75 18.22 8.16
C ASN A 494 9.92 16.83 8.80
N GLY A 495 9.94 16.74 10.14
CA GLY A 495 10.25 15.49 10.85
C GLY A 495 9.11 14.47 10.92
N ASP A 496 7.86 14.88 10.68
CA ASP A 496 6.67 14.04 10.86
C ASP A 496 5.81 13.89 9.58
N VAL A 497 6.37 14.20 8.41
CA VAL A 497 5.62 14.26 7.15
C VAL A 497 5.13 12.88 6.70
N ALA A 498 5.98 11.85 6.73
CA ALA A 498 5.53 10.49 6.39
C ALA A 498 4.52 9.98 7.42
N CYS A 499 4.72 10.27 8.70
CA CYS A 499 3.76 9.90 9.74
C CYS A 499 2.41 10.61 9.55
N LYS A 500 2.40 11.89 9.15
CA LYS A 500 1.18 12.63 8.76
C LYS A 500 0.48 11.95 7.59
N GLU A 501 1.21 11.62 6.52
CA GLU A 501 0.64 10.90 5.37
C GLU A 501 0.02 9.56 5.79
N LEU A 502 0.71 8.79 6.63
CA LEU A 502 0.17 7.52 7.14
C LEU A 502 -1.09 7.74 7.99
N ARG A 503 -1.17 8.79 8.82
CA ARG A 503 -2.38 9.10 9.59
C ARG A 503 -3.59 9.43 8.70
N VAL A 504 -3.35 9.95 7.50
CA VAL A 504 -4.40 10.29 6.51
C VAL A 504 -4.83 9.07 5.71
N PHE A 505 -3.87 8.28 5.22
CA PHE A 505 -4.14 7.22 4.23
C PHE A 505 -4.28 5.82 4.84
N CYS A 506 -3.75 5.55 6.03
CA CYS A 506 -3.92 4.26 6.69
C CYS A 506 -5.23 4.20 7.46
N LYS A 507 -5.97 3.11 7.29
CA LYS A 507 -7.09 2.76 8.17
C LYS A 507 -6.58 2.27 9.53
N ASN A 508 -5.37 1.72 9.59
CA ASN A 508 -4.68 1.37 10.83
C ASN A 508 -3.78 2.50 11.35
N LYS A 509 -4.25 3.21 12.37
CA LYS A 509 -3.50 4.31 13.01
C LYS A 509 -2.59 3.87 14.15
N LYS A 510 -2.74 2.63 14.65
CA LYS A 510 -2.04 2.15 15.85
C LYS A 510 -0.51 2.21 15.77
N PRO A 511 0.15 1.87 14.65
CA PRO A 511 1.62 1.89 14.60
C PRO A 511 2.22 3.29 14.64
N ILE A 512 1.39 4.34 14.47
CA ILE A 512 1.76 5.74 14.22
C ILE A 512 1.34 6.65 15.40
N GLN A 513 0.63 6.11 16.41
CA GLN A 513 0.26 6.86 17.61
C GLN A 513 1.44 6.88 18.59
N ASP A 514 1.98 8.06 18.84
CA ASP A 514 2.68 8.37 20.08
C ASP A 514 1.65 8.41 21.22
N GLU A 515 2.02 8.01 22.43
CA GLU A 515 1.16 7.88 23.63
C GLU A 515 0.53 9.20 24.17
N VAL A 516 0.25 10.20 23.33
CA VAL A 516 -0.32 11.48 23.76
C VAL A 516 -1.70 11.72 23.17
N ALA A 517 -2.68 11.56 24.06
CA ALA A 517 -4.05 12.10 24.10
C ALA A 517 -4.93 11.98 22.84
N ASP A 518 -5.89 11.04 22.92
CA ASP A 518 -7.13 11.04 22.14
C ASP A 518 -7.87 12.38 22.28
N ASP A 519 -8.16 13.03 21.16
CA ASP A 519 -9.29 13.96 21.08
C ASP A 519 -10.46 13.22 20.41
N ALA A 520 -11.37 12.76 21.27
CA ALA A 520 -12.59 12.08 20.90
C ALA A 520 -13.62 13.11 20.41
N GLY A 521 -13.68 13.33 19.09
CA GLY A 521 -14.69 14.18 18.44
C GLY A 521 -15.17 13.59 17.12
N GLU A 522 -16.20 12.74 17.16
CA GLU A 522 -16.76 12.03 15.99
C GLU A 522 -17.37 12.94 14.90
N SER A 523 -17.58 14.23 15.16
CA SER A 523 -18.14 15.17 14.18
C SER A 523 -17.12 16.09 13.49
N ASP A 524 -15.87 16.16 13.98
CA ASP A 524 -14.85 17.08 13.44
C ASP A 524 -13.83 16.37 12.53
N GLY A 525 -13.89 15.04 12.46
CA GLY A 525 -12.97 14.18 11.71
C GLY A 525 -13.03 14.31 10.19
N LEU A 526 -14.16 14.75 9.62
CA LEU A 526 -14.25 15.00 8.17
C LEU A 526 -13.50 16.28 7.80
N VAL A 527 -13.69 17.38 8.54
CA VAL A 527 -13.05 18.68 8.24
C VAL A 527 -11.53 18.59 8.48
N THR A 528 -11.10 17.97 9.58
CA THR A 528 -9.66 17.67 9.80
C THR A 528 -9.12 16.69 8.77
N SER A 529 -9.86 15.65 8.36
CA SER A 529 -9.44 14.75 7.28
C SER A 529 -9.29 15.49 5.95
N TRP A 530 -10.15 16.47 5.64
CA TRP A 530 -10.08 17.26 4.40
C TRP A 530 -8.91 18.26 4.40
N LEU A 531 -8.64 18.92 5.53
CA LEU A 531 -7.48 19.80 5.69
C LEU A 531 -6.18 19.01 5.55
N HIS A 532 -6.09 17.84 6.19
CA HIS A 532 -4.94 16.95 6.00
C HIS A 532 -4.87 16.35 4.58
N LEU A 533 -6.00 16.20 3.90
CA LEU A 533 -6.03 15.81 2.48
C LEU A 533 -5.49 16.92 1.57
N GLU A 534 -5.81 18.17 1.88
CA GLU A 534 -5.28 19.32 1.16
C GLU A 534 -3.78 19.47 1.38
N ASP A 535 -3.29 19.24 2.59
CA ASP A 535 -1.85 19.17 2.87
C ASP A 535 -1.15 18.08 2.03
N VAL A 536 -1.73 16.89 1.97
CA VAL A 536 -1.10 15.74 1.31
C VAL A 536 -1.31 15.70 -0.20
N LEU A 537 -2.44 16.15 -0.74
CA LEU A 537 -2.74 16.13 -2.20
C LEU A 537 -2.62 17.50 -2.88
N GLY A 538 -2.62 18.59 -2.10
CA GLY A 538 -2.72 19.96 -2.61
C GLY A 538 -4.15 20.33 -3.03
N PRO A 539 -4.44 21.64 -3.18
CA PRO A 539 -5.78 22.15 -3.49
C PRO A 539 -6.33 21.62 -4.82
N LYS A 540 -5.47 21.44 -5.84
CA LYS A 540 -5.87 20.86 -7.13
C LYS A 540 -6.25 19.37 -7.03
N GLY A 541 -5.54 18.61 -6.21
CA GLY A 541 -5.84 17.19 -5.97
C GLY A 541 -7.18 17.02 -5.25
N VAL A 542 -7.44 17.85 -4.24
CA VAL A 542 -8.73 17.89 -3.53
C VAL A 542 -9.87 18.34 -4.45
N ALA A 543 -9.65 19.39 -5.26
CA ALA A 543 -10.64 19.84 -6.25
C ALA A 543 -10.95 18.76 -7.30
N SER A 544 -9.94 18.00 -7.74
CA SER A 544 -10.14 16.88 -8.66
C SER A 544 -11.01 15.78 -8.03
N LEU A 545 -10.83 15.51 -6.74
CA LEU A 545 -11.64 14.54 -6.00
C LEU A 545 -13.09 15.00 -5.82
N MET A 546 -13.29 16.27 -5.49
CA MET A 546 -14.64 16.83 -5.32
C MET A 546 -15.43 16.88 -6.63
N THR A 547 -14.75 17.15 -7.74
CA THR A 547 -15.40 17.35 -9.05
C THR A 547 -15.47 16.08 -9.91
N GLY A 548 -14.66 15.07 -9.58
CA GLY A 548 -14.52 13.89 -10.42
C GLY A 548 -13.69 14.14 -11.70
N ILE A 549 -13.19 15.35 -11.93
CA ILE A 549 -12.51 15.79 -13.15
C ILE A 549 -11.01 16.03 -12.87
N PRO A 550 -10.06 15.58 -13.71
CA PRO A 550 -8.65 15.95 -13.56
C PRO A 550 -8.50 17.47 -13.77
N MET A 551 -8.01 18.18 -12.75
CA MET A 551 -7.75 19.62 -12.84
C MET A 551 -6.25 19.82 -13.15
N ALA A 552 -5.93 20.42 -14.30
CA ALA A 552 -4.56 20.72 -14.73
C ALA A 552 -3.86 21.75 -13.82
#